data_AF-A0A9D9XQQ5-F1
#
_entry.id   AF-A0A9D9XQQ5-F1
#
_cell.length_a   1.000
_cell.length_b   1.000
_cell.length_c   1.000
_cell.angle_alpha   90.00
_cell.angle_beta   90.00
_cell.angle_gamma   90.00
#
_symmetry.space_group_name_H-M   'P 1'
#
loop_
_entity.id
_entity.type
_entity.pdbx_description
1 polymer ?
#
loop_
_entity_poly.entity_id
_entity_poly.type
_entity_poly.pdbx_seq_one_letter_code
_entity_poly.pdbx_strand_id
1 'polypeptide(L)' 'MSELKSDPDKVWPTGFTEAESEEIHRNVIQGTQIFGFIAVLAHLFAYIYSPWLK' A
#
# COMPACT_ATOMS: atom_id res chain seq x y z
N MET A 1 10.49 -16.00 -27.48
CA MET A 1 10.33 -14.68 -26.84
C MET A 1 11.38 -14.56 -25.76
N SER A 2 12.53 -13.93 -26.05
CA SER A 2 13.48 -13.55 -25.01
C SER A 2 12.84 -12.42 -24.21
N GLU A 3 12.59 -12.67 -22.93
CA GLU A 3 12.13 -11.69 -21.96
C GLU A 3 13.10 -10.49 -21.97
N LEU A 4 12.66 -9.33 -22.47
CA LEU A 4 13.37 -8.06 -22.32
C LEU A 4 13.14 -7.58 -20.90
N LYS A 5 13.88 -8.17 -19.95
CA LYS A 5 13.90 -7.69 -18.57
C LYS A 5 14.48 -6.27 -18.58
N SER A 6 13.77 -5.34 -17.95
CA SER A 6 14.25 -3.97 -17.74
C SER A 6 15.66 -4.03 -17.15
N ASP A 7 16.56 -3.18 -17.63
CA ASP A 7 17.87 -3.02 -17.02
C ASP A 7 17.68 -2.70 -15.52
N PRO A 8 18.15 -3.56 -14.60
CA PRO A 8 17.87 -3.44 -13.17
C PRO A 8 18.46 -2.17 -12.55
N ASP A 9 19.50 -1.61 -13.16
CA ASP A 9 20.18 -0.40 -12.68
C ASP A 9 19.64 0.86 -13.36
N LYS A 10 18.67 0.72 -14.27
CA LYS A 10 18.06 1.86 -14.96
C LYS A 10 17.23 2.69 -13.99
N VAL A 11 17.67 3.92 -13.79
CA VAL A 11 16.94 4.95 -13.07
C VAL A 11 15.96 5.68 -14.00
N TRP A 12 14.74 5.89 -13.53
CA TRP A 12 13.70 6.64 -14.23
C TRP A 12 13.68 8.11 -13.79
N PRO A 13 12.92 9.02 -14.45
CA PRO A 13 12.82 10.43 -14.04
C PRO A 13 12.35 10.66 -12.60
N THR A 14 11.76 9.64 -11.97
CA THR A 14 11.39 9.62 -10.55
C THR A 14 12.58 9.47 -9.61
N GLY A 15 13.77 9.14 -10.14
CA GLY A 15 15.00 8.91 -9.38
C GLY A 15 15.16 7.49 -8.83
N PHE A 16 14.22 6.59 -9.11
CA PHE A 16 14.22 5.21 -8.62
C PHE A 16 14.45 4.21 -9.74
N THR A 17 15.07 3.09 -9.37
CA THR A 17 15.01 1.84 -10.15
C THR A 17 13.61 1.24 -10.06
N GLU A 18 13.32 0.28 -10.93
CA GLU A 18 12.04 -0.44 -10.90
C GLU A 18 11.88 -1.22 -9.59
N ALA A 19 12.95 -1.85 -9.09
CA ALA A 19 12.94 -2.62 -7.85
C ALA A 19 12.61 -1.76 -6.61
N GLU A 20 13.22 -0.58 -6.50
CA GLU A 20 12.93 0.38 -5.42
C GLU A 20 11.49 0.91 -5.48
N SER A 21 11.01 1.18 -6.70
CA SER A 21 9.63 1.62 -6.92
C SER A 21 8.63 0.55 -6.46
N GLU A 22 8.89 -0.72 -6.77
CA GLU A 22 8.04 -1.82 -6.33
C GLU A 22 8.09 -2.06 -4.82
N GLU A 23 9.25 -1.88 -4.18
CA GLU A 23 9.38 -1.99 -2.72
C GLU A 23 8.47 -0.98 -2.03
N ILE A 24 8.57 0.29 -2.43
CA ILE A 24 7.72 1.36 -1.90
C ILE A 24 6.25 1.05 -2.19
N HIS A 25 5.93 0.65 -3.42
CA HIS A 25 4.55 0.35 -3.83
C HIS A 25 3.93 -0.77 -2.97
N ARG A 26 4.65 -1.88 -2.76
CA ARG A 26 4.20 -2.98 -1.89
C ARG A 26 3.99 -2.52 -0.45
N ASN A 27 4.93 -1.78 0.11
CA ASN A 27 4.84 -1.29 1.49
C ASN A 27 3.66 -0.33 1.68
N VAL A 28 3.41 0.56 0.72
CA VAL A 28 2.26 1.49 0.75
C VAL A 28 0.94 0.73 0.63
N ILE A 29 0.84 -0.25 -0.27
CA ILE A 29 -0.36 -1.07 -0.41
C ILE A 29 -0.63 -1.85 0.88
N GLN A 30 0.38 -2.54 1.41
CA GLN A 30 0.23 -3.34 2.62
C GLN A 30 -0.15 -2.47 3.83
N GLY A 31 0.53 -1.33 4.00
CA GLY A 31 0.21 -0.37 5.06
C GLY A 31 -1.23 0.15 4.95
N THR A 32 -1.67 0.48 3.74
CA THR A 32 -3.04 0.97 3.48
C THR A 32 -4.09 -0.12 3.72
N GLN A 33 -3.80 -1.37 3.33
CA GLN A 33 -4.69 -2.52 3.58
C GLN A 33 -4.87 -2.78 5.07
N ILE A 34 -3.77 -2.82 5.84
CA ILE A 34 -3.82 -3.01 7.29
C ILE A 34 -4.56 -1.85 7.97
N PHE A 35 -4.21 -0.61 7.60
CA PHE A 35 -4.89 0.57 8.12
C PHE A 35 -6.39 0.54 7.81
N GLY A 36 -6.78 0.24 6.57
CA GLY A 36 -8.17 0.16 6.15
C GLY A 36 -8.95 -0.91 6.91
N PHE A 37 -8.36 -2.09 7.11
CA PHE A 37 -8.95 -3.15 7.91
C PHE A 37 -9.20 -2.71 9.36
N ILE A 38 -8.18 -2.12 10.00
CA ILE A 38 -8.29 -1.61 11.37
C ILE A 38 -9.32 -0.48 11.45
N ALA A 39 -9.36 0.42 10.45
CA ALA A 39 -10.32 1.51 10.40
C ALA A 39 -11.76 0.98 10.35
N VAL A 40 -12.05 -0.02 9.53
CA VAL A 40 -13.38 -0.66 9.48
C VAL A 40 -13.74 -1.28 10.83
N LEU A 41 -12.81 -2.02 11.46
CA LEU A 41 -13.04 -2.60 12.79
C LEU A 41 -13.30 -1.53 13.85
N ALA A 42 -12.52 -0.45 13.84
CA ALA A 42 -12.70 0.66 14.77
C ALA A 42 -14.08 1.31 14.62
N HIS A 43 -14.54 1.53 13.38
CA HIS A 43 -15.87 2.09 13.14
C HIS A 43 -16.99 1.10 13.51
N LEU A 44 -16.80 -0.20 13.29
CA LEU A 44 -17.74 -1.23 13.73
C LEU A 44 -17.86 -1.26 15.25
N PHE A 45 -16.74 -1.26 15.98
CA PHE A 45 -16.75 -1.25 17.44
C PHE A 45 -17.29 0.05 18.01
N ALA A 46 -16.95 1.20 17.40
CA ALA A 46 -17.55 2.47 17.76
C ALA A 46 -19.08 2.39 17.60
N TYR A 47 -19.58 1.90 16.47
CA TYR A 47 -21.02 1.74 16.25
C TYR A 47 -21.71 0.86 17.31
N ILE A 48 -21.09 -0.24 17.76
CA ILE A 48 -21.66 -1.16 18.77
C ILE A 48 -21.58 -0.58 20.19
N TYR A 49 -20.43 -0.06 20.61
CA TYR A 49 -20.14 0.25 22.02
C TYR A 49 -20.18 1.73 22.38
N SER A 50 -20.20 2.62 21.39
CA SER A 50 -20.14 4.06 21.60
C SER A 50 -20.97 4.73 20.52
N PRO A 51 -22.31 4.81 20.68
CA PRO A 51 -23.20 5.21 19.62
C PRO A 51 -22.95 6.69 19.29
N TRP A 52 -22.06 6.90 18.34
CA TRP A 52 -21.60 8.23 17.94
C TRP A 52 -22.72 9.00 17.22
N LEU A 53 -23.73 8.27 16.73
CA LEU A 53 -24.88 8.75 15.95
C LEU A 53 -26.22 8.77 16.72
N LYS A 54 -26.20 8.47 18.03
CA LYS A 54 -27.31 8.30 19.02
C LYS A 54 -27.48 6.88 19.52
#